data_AF-A0A9C8WID0-F1
#
_entry.id   AF-A0A9C8WID0-F1
#
_cell.length_a   1.000
_cell.length_b   1.000
_cell.length_c   1.000
_cell.angle_alpha   90.00
_cell.angle_beta   90.00
_cell.angle_gamma   90.00
#
_symmetry.space_group_name_H-M   'P 1'
#
loop_
_entity.id
_entity.type
_entity.pdbx_description
1 polymer ?
#
loop_
_entity_poly.entity_id
_entity_poly.type
_entity_poly.pdbx_seq_one_letter_code
_entity_poly.pdbx_strand_id
1 'polypeptide(L)'
;MNGEVAQIVALVAHGNLFLSGKDVDLSTNSTLQYIASIKFLRYKSSQDTQGVEVADSVPEWFSFLRSARVSRLWHVDFYQQRQDIPAHIASAFSGGVRHAIQADLPDGFELWFPKWETTGLINAGRRSEKQERERYHKATFQNLLLLLCRIFRCRGTRNQASSAASKSPEEAGDEGQYKPWSVEYRGFMSSNSCALPVQEMSAVKDRLRQAVSRAKEFAQGTHWT
;
A
#
# COMPACT_ATOMS: atom_id res chain seq x y z
N MET A 1 10.59 2.66 4.34
CA MET A 1 9.41 2.48 3.48
C MET A 1 8.11 2.79 4.23
N ASN A 2 8.13 3.77 5.12
CA ASN A 2 6.96 4.25 5.87
C ASN A 2 6.16 5.30 5.08
N GLY A 3 6.61 5.62 3.85
CA GLY A 3 6.03 6.65 3.01
C GLY A 3 4.60 6.33 2.59
N GLU A 4 4.30 5.06 2.28
CA GLU A 4 2.95 4.63 1.90
C GLU A 4 1.94 4.87 3.02
N VAL A 5 2.22 4.37 4.23
CA VAL A 5 1.33 4.57 5.39
C VAL A 5 1.23 6.06 5.74
N ALA A 6 2.36 6.78 5.76
CA ALA A 6 2.36 8.21 6.04
C ALA A 6 1.52 8.99 5.02
N GLN A 7 1.60 8.65 3.73
CA GLN A 7 0.80 9.26 2.68
C GLN A 7 -0.69 8.96 2.87
N ILE A 8 -1.06 7.70 3.12
CA ILE A 8 -2.45 7.31 3.37
C ILE A 8 -3.02 8.08 4.56
N VAL A 9 -2.29 8.13 5.67
CA VAL A 9 -2.70 8.88 6.87
C VAL A 9 -2.87 10.36 6.56
N ALA A 10 -1.94 10.96 5.81
CA ALA A 10 -2.05 12.36 5.39
C ALA A 10 -3.31 12.57 4.53
N LEU A 11 -3.55 11.74 3.51
CA LEU A 11 -4.72 11.82 2.65
C LEU A 11 -6.03 11.66 3.43
N VAL A 12 -6.10 10.73 4.38
CA VAL A 12 -7.28 10.52 5.23
C VAL A 12 -7.51 11.72 6.15
N ALA A 13 -6.48 12.23 6.81
CA ALA A 13 -6.60 13.36 7.72
C ALA A 13 -7.03 14.64 6.99
N HIS A 14 -6.33 14.99 5.91
CA HIS A 14 -6.61 16.15 5.09
C HIS A 14 -7.92 16.02 4.32
N GLY A 15 -8.24 14.82 3.83
CA GLY A 15 -9.51 14.55 3.15
C GLY A 15 -10.71 14.70 4.07
N ASN A 16 -10.64 14.18 5.31
CA ASN A 16 -11.70 14.40 6.30
C ASN A 16 -11.85 15.87 6.69
N LEU A 17 -10.74 16.61 6.78
CA LEU A 17 -10.77 18.06 7.02
C LEU A 17 -11.49 18.79 5.87
N PHE A 18 -11.19 18.40 4.62
CA PHE A 18 -11.83 18.92 3.42
C PHE A 18 -13.32 18.56 3.33
N LEU A 19 -13.69 17.32 3.62
CA LEU A 19 -15.09 16.87 3.63
C LEU A 19 -15.91 17.60 4.72
N SER A 20 -15.26 18.08 5.78
CA SER A 20 -15.87 18.94 6.81
C SER A 20 -16.05 20.40 6.39
N GLY A 21 -15.77 20.74 5.12
CA GLY A 21 -15.96 22.09 4.56
C GLY A 21 -14.79 23.05 4.78
N LYS A 22 -13.65 22.58 5.30
CA LYS A 22 -12.45 23.42 5.45
C LYS A 22 -11.56 23.32 4.22
N ASP A 23 -10.89 24.41 3.88
CA ASP A 23 -9.89 24.38 2.81
C ASP A 23 -8.59 23.72 3.29
N VAL A 24 -7.87 23.07 2.37
CA VAL A 24 -6.70 22.27 2.70
C VAL A 24 -5.62 22.43 1.64
N ASP A 25 -4.50 23.02 2.03
CA ASP A 25 -3.30 23.09 1.21
C ASP A 25 -2.39 21.88 1.51
N LEU A 26 -2.05 21.13 0.45
CA LEU A 26 -1.17 19.96 0.50
C LEU A 26 0.19 20.21 -0.18
N SER A 27 0.41 21.40 -0.74
CA SER A 27 1.65 21.72 -1.47
C SER A 27 2.90 21.64 -0.58
N THR A 28 2.74 21.85 0.73
CA THR A 28 3.81 21.82 1.73
C THR A 28 3.91 20.49 2.47
N ASN A 29 3.05 19.51 2.17
CA ASN A 29 3.03 18.25 2.90
C ASN A 29 4.22 17.36 2.50
N SER A 30 5.11 17.11 3.46
CA SER A 30 6.33 16.31 3.26
C SER A 30 6.07 14.87 2.82
N THR A 31 4.88 14.33 3.06
CA THR A 31 4.50 12.98 2.59
C THR A 31 4.31 12.90 1.08
N LEU A 32 4.13 14.03 0.40
CA LEU A 32 3.94 14.13 -1.06
C LEU A 32 5.18 14.64 -1.80
N GLN A 33 6.22 15.09 -1.09
CA GLN A 33 7.36 15.79 -1.71
C GLN A 33 8.15 14.93 -2.70
N TYR A 34 8.16 13.60 -2.52
CA TYR A 34 8.87 12.65 -3.38
C TYR A 34 8.01 12.00 -4.46
N ILE A 35 6.78 12.47 -4.64
CA ILE A 35 5.80 11.89 -5.56
C ILE A 35 5.74 12.76 -6.82
N ALA A 36 6.13 12.19 -7.95
CA ALA A 36 6.09 12.83 -9.26
C ALA A 36 4.65 12.99 -9.75
N SER A 37 3.84 11.94 -9.60
CA SER A 37 2.45 11.92 -10.02
C SER A 37 1.62 11.07 -9.08
N ILE A 38 0.37 11.49 -8.87
CA ILE A 38 -0.64 10.73 -8.17
C ILE A 38 -1.88 10.63 -9.05
N LYS A 39 -2.51 9.46 -9.14
CA LYS A 39 -3.73 9.27 -9.93
C LYS A 39 -4.76 8.48 -9.14
N PHE A 40 -6.02 8.73 -9.43
CA PHE A 40 -7.14 8.03 -8.81
C PHE A 40 -7.98 7.41 -9.91
N LEU A 41 -8.08 6.08 -9.91
CA LEU A 41 -8.83 5.31 -10.89
C LEU A 41 -9.89 4.48 -10.18
N ARG A 42 -11.13 4.55 -10.68
CA ARG A 42 -12.24 3.72 -10.19
C ARG A 42 -12.43 2.51 -11.10
N TYR A 43 -12.49 1.34 -10.50
CA TYR A 43 -12.71 0.06 -11.17
C TYR A 43 -14.13 -0.44 -10.87
N LYS A 44 -14.80 -1.07 -11.86
CA LYS A 44 -16.14 -1.64 -11.62
C LYS A 44 -16.05 -2.95 -10.85
N SER A 45 -15.01 -3.73 -11.13
CA SER A 45 -14.72 -5.02 -10.50
C SER A 45 -13.23 -5.16 -10.17
N SER A 46 -12.91 -6.00 -9.19
CA SER A 46 -11.52 -6.38 -8.86
C SER A 46 -10.81 -7.13 -10.00
N GLN A 47 -11.57 -7.66 -10.96
CA GLN A 47 -11.04 -8.37 -12.13
C GLN A 47 -10.73 -7.42 -13.31
N ASP A 48 -11.22 -6.18 -13.25
CA ASP A 48 -11.01 -5.23 -14.34
C ASP A 48 -9.55 -4.80 -14.40
N THR A 49 -9.02 -4.73 -15.62
CA THR A 49 -7.64 -4.30 -15.86
C THR A 49 -7.52 -2.80 -16.11
N GLN A 50 -8.62 -2.17 -16.52
CA GLN A 50 -8.67 -0.75 -16.85
C GLN A 50 -9.67 -0.04 -15.92
N GLY A 51 -9.16 0.89 -15.12
CA GLY A 51 -9.96 1.78 -14.31
C GLY A 51 -10.33 3.04 -15.09
N VAL A 52 -11.42 3.70 -14.70
CA VAL A 52 -11.77 5.03 -15.18
C VAL A 52 -11.06 6.05 -14.29
N GLU A 53 -10.22 6.90 -14.88
CA GLU A 53 -9.57 8.00 -14.16
C GLU A 53 -10.64 8.98 -13.66
N VAL A 54 -10.65 9.25 -12.35
CA VAL A 54 -11.59 10.17 -11.71
C VAL A 54 -10.93 11.45 -11.23
N ALA A 55 -9.60 11.42 -11.04
CA ALA A 55 -8.79 12.57 -10.67
C ALA A 55 -7.31 12.29 -10.96
N ASP A 56 -6.58 13.33 -11.38
CA ASP A 56 -5.13 13.29 -11.62
C ASP A 56 -4.31 14.00 -10.51
N SER A 57 -5.01 14.48 -9.48
CA SER A 57 -4.44 15.22 -8.36
C SER A 57 -5.26 15.03 -7.09
N VAL A 58 -4.67 15.31 -5.93
CA VAL A 58 -5.36 15.17 -4.64
C VAL A 58 -6.54 16.15 -4.49
N PRO A 59 -6.43 17.45 -4.85
CA PRO A 59 -7.56 18.38 -4.74
C PRO A 59 -8.75 17.98 -5.61
N GLU A 60 -8.50 17.46 -6.82
CA GLU A 60 -9.54 16.91 -7.68
C GLU A 60 -10.20 15.68 -7.06
N TRP A 61 -9.41 14.77 -6.49
CA TRP A 61 -9.95 13.59 -5.82
C TRP A 61 -10.81 13.98 -4.61
N PHE A 62 -10.39 14.95 -3.81
CA PHE A 62 -11.21 15.48 -2.71
C PHE A 62 -12.52 16.10 -3.20
N SER A 63 -12.48 16.85 -4.30
CA SER A 63 -13.67 17.43 -4.93
C SER A 63 -14.62 16.34 -5.42
N PHE A 64 -14.07 15.28 -6.00
CA PHE A 64 -14.79 14.09 -6.41
C PHE A 64 -15.43 13.33 -5.23
N LEU A 65 -14.72 13.15 -4.11
CA LEU A 65 -15.28 12.52 -2.91
C LEU A 65 -16.45 13.34 -2.36
N ARG A 66 -16.33 14.67 -2.32
CA ARG A 66 -17.41 15.57 -1.88
C ARG A 66 -18.62 15.47 -2.81
N SER A 67 -18.44 15.47 -4.13
CA SER A 67 -19.55 15.35 -5.09
C SER A 67 -20.23 13.98 -5.01
N ALA A 68 -19.47 12.94 -4.69
CA ALA A 68 -19.99 11.59 -4.38
C ALA A 68 -20.64 11.47 -2.99
N ARG A 69 -20.75 12.57 -2.24
CA ARG A 69 -21.34 12.63 -0.88
C ARG A 69 -20.65 11.71 0.12
N VAL A 70 -19.33 11.53 0.00
CA VAL A 70 -18.54 10.78 0.97
C VAL A 70 -18.59 11.52 2.31
N SER A 71 -19.00 10.84 3.38
CA SER A 71 -19.11 11.44 4.70
C SER A 71 -17.79 11.38 5.48
N ARG A 72 -16.98 10.34 5.25
CA ARG A 72 -15.76 10.08 6.01
C ARG A 72 -14.79 9.20 5.25
N LEU A 73 -13.51 9.40 5.51
CA LEU A 73 -12.41 8.54 5.12
C LEU A 73 -11.83 7.80 6.32
N TRP A 74 -11.47 6.53 6.13
CA TRP A 74 -10.78 5.69 7.10
C TRP A 74 -9.50 5.14 6.51
N HIS A 75 -8.45 5.06 7.34
CA HIS A 75 -7.33 4.18 7.06
C HIS A 75 -7.73 2.78 7.49
N VAL A 76 -7.66 1.82 6.56
CA VAL A 76 -7.93 0.41 6.84
C VAL A 76 -6.72 -0.44 6.51
N ASP A 77 -6.47 -1.44 7.34
CA ASP A 77 -5.39 -2.41 7.20
C ASP A 77 -5.98 -3.82 7.03
N PHE A 78 -5.50 -4.52 6.01
CA PHE A 78 -5.89 -5.90 5.77
C PHE A 78 -4.80 -6.80 6.34
N TYR A 79 -5.09 -7.36 7.51
CA TYR A 79 -4.28 -8.43 8.09
C TYR A 79 -4.39 -9.65 7.20
N GLN A 80 -3.44 -9.80 6.26
CA GLN A 80 -3.18 -11.10 5.69
C GLN A 80 -2.63 -11.95 6.83
N GLN A 81 -3.40 -12.92 7.29
CA GLN A 81 -2.95 -13.95 8.23
C GLN A 81 -1.88 -14.81 7.55
N ARG A 82 -0.68 -14.26 7.41
CA ARG A 82 0.53 -15.04 7.34
C ARG A 82 0.75 -15.57 8.75
N GLN A 83 0.31 -16.82 8.98
CA GLN A 83 0.44 -17.47 10.29
C GLN A 83 1.91 -17.52 10.77
N ASP A 84 2.86 -17.36 9.85
CA ASP A 84 4.30 -17.42 10.05
C ASP A 84 4.96 -16.08 10.41
N ILE A 85 4.32 -14.93 10.19
CA ILE A 85 4.95 -13.61 10.45
C ILE A 85 4.01 -12.73 11.29
N PRO A 86 4.42 -12.32 12.51
CA PRO A 86 3.65 -11.37 13.31
C PRO A 86 3.41 -10.05 12.56
N ALA A 87 2.19 -9.50 12.67
CA ALA A 87 1.79 -8.31 11.92
C ALA A 87 2.71 -7.09 12.15
N HIS A 88 3.19 -6.90 13.38
CA HIS A 88 4.12 -5.80 13.73
C HIS A 88 5.49 -5.93 13.03
N ILE A 89 5.88 -7.15 12.67
CA ILE A 89 7.08 -7.41 11.86
C ILE A 89 6.73 -7.21 10.38
N ALA A 90 5.60 -7.74 9.92
CA ALA A 90 5.15 -7.59 8.53
C ALA A 90 5.01 -6.11 8.12
N SER A 91 4.53 -5.24 9.01
CA SER A 91 4.40 -3.79 8.75
C SER A 91 5.73 -3.09 8.48
N ALA A 92 6.88 -3.68 8.84
CA ALA A 92 8.18 -3.10 8.55
C ALA A 92 8.63 -3.35 7.08
N PHE A 93 7.93 -4.22 6.34
CA PHE A 93 8.32 -4.64 4.98
C PHE A 93 7.40 -4.10 3.88
N SER A 94 7.96 -3.95 2.68
CA SER A 94 7.22 -3.66 1.45
C SER A 94 6.16 -4.68 1.13
N GLY A 95 4.91 -4.22 1.09
CA GLY A 95 3.75 -5.07 0.80
C GLY A 95 3.45 -6.11 1.88
N GLY A 96 4.01 -5.96 3.10
CA GLY A 96 3.76 -6.91 4.19
C GLY A 96 2.34 -6.82 4.74
N VAL A 97 1.80 -5.61 4.86
CA VAL A 97 0.39 -5.34 5.19
C VAL A 97 -0.21 -4.54 4.06
N ARG A 98 -1.37 -4.95 3.55
CA ARG A 98 -2.08 -4.15 2.56
C ARG A 98 -2.83 -3.04 3.29
N HIS A 99 -2.56 -1.80 2.89
CA HIS A 99 -3.28 -0.64 3.39
C HIS A 99 -4.25 -0.13 2.32
N ALA A 100 -5.37 0.43 2.74
CA ALA A 100 -6.28 1.14 1.86
C ALA A 100 -6.92 2.33 2.58
N ILE A 101 -7.55 3.18 1.78
CA ILE A 101 -8.47 4.20 2.27
C ILE A 101 -9.88 3.70 2.02
N GLN A 102 -10.71 3.60 3.06
CA GLN A 102 -12.14 3.40 2.90
C GLN A 102 -12.84 4.76 2.88
N ALA A 103 -13.66 4.98 1.86
CA ALA A 103 -14.62 6.08 1.81
C ALA A 103 -16.02 5.56 2.15
N ASP A 104 -16.70 6.25 3.06
CA ASP A 104 -18.09 5.96 3.43
C ASP A 104 -19.03 6.72 2.48
N LEU A 105 -19.73 6.00 1.61
CA LEU A 105 -20.74 6.54 0.69
C LEU A 105 -22.14 6.35 1.26
N PRO A 106 -23.16 7.08 0.77
CA PRO A 106 -24.54 6.87 1.19
C PRO A 106 -25.05 5.43 0.98
N ASP A 107 -24.60 4.78 -0.11
CA ASP A 107 -25.11 3.47 -0.55
C ASP A 107 -24.09 2.33 -0.34
N GLY A 108 -22.99 2.56 0.39
CA GLY A 108 -21.98 1.54 0.63
C GLY A 108 -20.60 2.11 0.93
N PHE A 109 -19.57 1.36 0.55
CA PHE A 109 -18.18 1.70 0.84
C PHE A 109 -17.35 1.63 -0.43
N GLU A 110 -16.31 2.46 -0.52
CA GLU A 110 -15.31 2.36 -1.59
C GLU A 110 -13.92 2.24 -0.98
N LEU A 111 -13.17 1.24 -1.43
CA LEU A 111 -11.80 0.97 -0.98
C LEU A 111 -10.81 1.44 -2.03
N TRP A 112 -9.87 2.28 -1.62
CA TRP A 112 -8.81 2.84 -2.46
C TRP A 112 -7.47 2.23 -2.06
N PHE A 113 -6.93 1.38 -2.94
CA PHE A 113 -5.63 0.74 -2.72
C PHE A 113 -4.53 1.51 -3.47
N PRO A 114 -3.43 1.90 -2.80
CA PRO A 114 -2.30 2.49 -3.48
C PRO A 114 -1.51 1.43 -4.26
N LYS A 115 -1.02 1.81 -5.43
CA LYS A 115 -0.03 1.08 -6.21
C LYS A 115 1.12 2.03 -6.49
N TRP A 116 2.29 1.70 -5.95
CA TRP A 116 3.50 2.49 -6.09
C TRP A 116 4.34 1.97 -7.24
N GLU A 117 4.79 2.86 -8.11
CA GLU A 117 5.68 2.58 -9.22
C GLU A 117 6.87 3.54 -9.20
N THR A 118 8.05 3.05 -9.55
CA THR A 118 9.23 3.90 -9.70
C THR A 118 9.30 4.44 -11.12
N THR A 119 9.33 5.76 -11.27
CA THR A 119 9.29 6.49 -12.55
C THR A 119 10.39 6.01 -13.52
N GLY A 120 11.54 5.56 -12.99
CA GLY A 120 12.66 5.04 -13.77
C GLY A 120 12.36 3.77 -14.58
N LEU A 121 11.32 3.01 -14.25
CA LEU A 121 10.94 1.79 -14.97
C LEU A 121 9.89 2.03 -16.07
N ILE A 122 9.12 3.11 -15.98
CA ILE A 122 8.01 3.39 -16.90
C ILE A 122 8.53 3.69 -18.33
N ASN A 123 9.68 4.36 -18.44
CA ASN A 123 10.30 4.67 -19.74
C ASN A 123 11.00 3.46 -20.37
N ALA A 124 11.38 2.45 -19.59
CA ALA A 124 12.03 1.23 -20.10
C ALA A 124 11.05 0.10 -20.46
N GLY A 125 9.78 0.20 -20.02
CA GLY A 125 8.98 -0.98 -19.71
C GLY A 125 7.64 -1.19 -20.43
N ARG A 126 7.19 -0.35 -21.38
CA ARG A 126 5.93 -0.66 -22.12
C ARG A 126 5.97 -1.98 -22.94
N ARG A 127 7.13 -2.65 -23.03
CA ARG A 127 7.26 -4.01 -23.59
C ARG A 127 7.10 -5.15 -22.57
N SER A 128 7.10 -4.91 -21.25
CA SER A 128 7.26 -5.99 -20.25
C SER A 128 5.98 -6.50 -19.60
N GLU A 129 4.88 -5.75 -19.48
CA GLU A 129 3.74 -6.21 -18.66
C GLU A 129 3.07 -7.50 -19.20
N LYS A 130 3.02 -7.64 -20.55
CA LYS A 130 2.60 -8.88 -21.22
C LYS A 130 3.63 -10.02 -21.03
N GLN A 131 4.91 -9.68 -21.05
CA GLN A 131 6.03 -10.62 -20.93
C GLN A 131 6.24 -11.07 -19.47
N GLU A 132 5.88 -10.25 -18.49
CA GLU A 132 5.94 -10.55 -17.07
C GLU A 132 4.79 -11.47 -16.66
N ARG A 133 3.57 -11.29 -17.20
CA ARG A 133 2.49 -12.27 -17.02
C ARG A 133 2.82 -13.63 -17.66
N GLU A 134 3.42 -13.65 -18.85
CA GLU A 134 3.93 -14.89 -19.44
C GLU A 134 5.05 -15.51 -18.62
N ARG A 135 5.93 -14.69 -18.01
CA ARG A 135 6.97 -15.17 -17.09
C ARG A 135 6.39 -15.65 -15.76
N TYR A 136 5.36 -15.04 -15.20
CA TYR A 136 4.72 -15.54 -13.98
C TYR A 136 4.01 -16.87 -14.26
N HIS A 137 3.25 -16.99 -15.34
CA HIS A 137 2.66 -18.29 -15.71
C HIS A 137 3.72 -19.36 -16.02
N LYS A 138 4.80 -19.00 -16.74
CA LYS A 138 5.93 -19.93 -16.96
C LYS A 138 6.71 -20.22 -15.69
N ALA A 139 6.87 -19.28 -14.76
CA ALA A 139 7.61 -19.47 -13.51
C ALA A 139 6.79 -20.25 -12.48
N THR A 140 5.46 -20.15 -12.45
CA THR A 140 4.64 -21.06 -11.64
C THR A 140 4.72 -22.48 -12.20
N PHE A 141 4.73 -22.64 -13.54
CA PHE A 141 4.90 -23.94 -14.18
C PHE A 141 6.32 -24.50 -14.02
N GLN A 142 7.36 -23.67 -14.17
CA GLN A 142 8.76 -24.03 -13.98
C GLN A 142 9.12 -24.22 -12.52
N ASN A 143 8.53 -23.50 -11.56
CA ASN A 143 8.75 -23.75 -10.14
C ASN A 143 8.04 -25.02 -9.68
N LEU A 144 6.87 -25.37 -10.24
CA LEU A 144 6.26 -26.69 -10.04
C LEU A 144 7.15 -27.81 -10.63
N LEU A 145 7.73 -27.57 -11.82
CA LEU A 145 8.66 -28.50 -12.47
C LEU A 145 10.02 -28.58 -11.73
N LEU A 146 10.54 -27.47 -11.21
CA LEU A 146 11.79 -27.41 -10.44
C LEU A 146 11.61 -27.94 -9.02
N LEU A 147 10.42 -27.86 -8.43
CA LEU A 147 10.08 -28.55 -7.17
C LEU A 147 10.12 -30.07 -7.39
N LEU A 148 9.61 -30.55 -8.52
CA LEU A 148 9.72 -31.96 -8.93
C LEU A 148 11.16 -32.36 -9.30
N CYS A 149 11.95 -31.48 -9.92
CA CYS A 149 13.36 -31.77 -10.25
C CYS A 149 14.33 -31.63 -9.06
N ARG A 150 14.02 -30.81 -8.04
CA ARG A 150 14.84 -30.66 -6.82
C ARG A 150 14.80 -31.90 -5.92
N ILE A 151 13.82 -32.78 -6.09
CA ILE A 151 13.84 -34.13 -5.49
C ILE A 151 14.96 -35.00 -6.11
N PHE A 152 15.48 -34.66 -7.29
CA PHE A 152 16.36 -35.56 -8.05
C PHE A 152 17.78 -35.10 -8.35
N ARG A 153 18.23 -33.87 -8.01
CA ARG A 153 19.63 -33.49 -8.31
C ARG A 153 20.15 -32.33 -7.46
N CYS A 154 20.98 -32.66 -6.49
CA CYS A 154 21.98 -31.74 -5.94
C CYS A 154 23.37 -32.14 -6.45
N ARG A 155 23.92 -31.37 -7.40
CA ARG A 155 25.38 -31.21 -7.57
C ARG A 155 25.66 -29.92 -8.34
N GLY A 156 26.61 -29.16 -7.82
CA GLY A 156 26.71 -27.71 -8.02
C GLY A 156 27.47 -27.27 -9.26
N THR A 157 27.65 -25.95 -9.36
CA THR A 157 28.92 -25.28 -9.67
C THR A 157 28.75 -23.78 -9.45
N ARG A 158 29.85 -23.18 -9.03
CA ARG A 158 30.08 -21.78 -8.69
C ARG A 158 30.65 -21.10 -9.93
N ASN A 159 30.17 -19.92 -10.33
CA ASN A 159 30.87 -19.09 -11.31
C ASN A 159 30.77 -17.60 -10.99
N GLN A 160 31.90 -16.94 -11.20
CA GLN A 160 32.21 -15.52 -10.99
C GLN A 160 31.53 -14.63 -12.05
N ALA A 161 31.21 -13.39 -11.68
CA ALA A 161 30.81 -12.34 -12.61
C ALA A 161 31.79 -11.16 -12.55
N SER A 162 32.19 -10.70 -13.73
CA SER A 162 33.09 -9.57 -13.97
C SER A 162 32.35 -8.22 -13.84
N SER A 163 33.07 -7.23 -13.32
CA SER A 163 32.65 -5.85 -13.15
C SER A 163 33.05 -5.03 -14.39
N ALA A 164 32.07 -4.50 -15.12
CA ALA A 164 32.27 -3.47 -16.14
C ALA A 164 31.72 -2.14 -15.60
N ALA A 165 32.63 -1.20 -15.34
CA ALA A 165 32.32 0.14 -14.87
C ALA A 165 31.87 1.03 -16.04
N SER A 166 30.59 1.39 -16.05
CA SER A 166 30.01 2.38 -16.97
C SER A 166 30.24 3.80 -16.43
N LYS A 167 30.91 4.65 -17.21
CA LYS A 167 31.04 6.09 -16.96
C LYS A 167 29.70 6.77 -17.20
N SER A 168 29.23 7.50 -16.21
CA SER A 168 28.03 8.35 -16.27
C SER A 168 28.36 9.71 -16.91
N PRO A 169 27.51 10.22 -17.82
CA PRO A 169 27.64 11.58 -18.37
C PRO A 169 27.14 12.61 -17.36
N GLU A 170 28.00 13.58 -17.05
CA GLU A 170 27.66 14.84 -16.36
C GLU A 170 26.92 15.74 -17.35
N GLU A 171 25.59 15.71 -17.36
CA GLU A 171 24.80 16.78 -17.97
C GLU A 171 24.26 17.68 -16.85
N ALA A 172 24.77 18.92 -16.84
CA ALA A 172 24.27 20.03 -16.05
C ALA A 172 22.92 20.48 -16.63
N GLY A 173 21.86 19.80 -16.22
CA GLY A 173 20.47 20.19 -16.49
C GLY A 173 19.78 20.50 -15.19
N ASP A 174 19.13 21.67 -15.14
CA ASP A 174 18.09 22.11 -14.21
C ASP A 174 17.78 21.08 -13.10
N GLU A 175 18.19 21.36 -11.85
CA GLU A 175 17.97 20.50 -10.66
C GLU A 175 16.47 20.46 -10.29
N GLY A 176 15.61 20.11 -11.24
CA GLY A 176 14.26 19.67 -10.99
C GLY A 176 14.35 18.52 -10.02
N GLN A 177 13.89 18.76 -8.79
CA GLN A 177 13.90 17.79 -7.71
C GLN A 177 13.45 16.43 -8.24
N TYR A 178 14.37 15.47 -8.26
CA TYR A 178 14.08 14.14 -8.75
C TYR A 178 13.04 13.50 -7.84
N LYS A 179 11.82 13.31 -8.37
CA LYS A 179 10.71 12.64 -7.68
C LYS A 179 10.57 11.21 -8.24
N PRO A 180 11.11 10.19 -7.55
CA PRO A 180 11.22 8.85 -8.11
C PRO A 180 9.90 8.07 -8.16
N TRP A 181 8.83 8.54 -7.50
CA TRP A 181 7.63 7.74 -7.27
C TRP A 181 6.42 8.26 -8.05
N SER A 182 5.71 7.35 -8.69
CA SER A 182 4.33 7.55 -9.15
C SER A 182 3.40 6.69 -8.31
N VAL A 183 2.25 7.22 -7.90
CA VAL A 183 1.29 6.50 -7.07
C VAL A 183 -0.07 6.48 -7.75
N GLU A 184 -0.63 5.28 -7.90
CA GLU A 184 -1.96 5.07 -8.46
C GLU A 184 -2.89 4.52 -7.38
N TYR A 185 -3.95 5.23 -7.03
CA TYR A 185 -4.99 4.77 -6.12
C TYR A 185 -6.13 4.12 -6.89
N ARG A 186 -6.42 2.85 -6.59
CA ARG A 186 -7.44 2.02 -7.25
C ARG A 186 -8.66 1.87 -6.36
N GLY A 187 -9.76 2.53 -6.74
CA GLY A 187 -11.05 2.50 -6.07
C GLY A 187 -11.91 1.31 -6.48
N PHE A 188 -12.45 0.57 -5.51
CA PHE A 188 -13.40 -0.53 -5.70
C PHE A 188 -14.58 -0.39 -4.75
N MET A 189 -15.80 -0.59 -5.26
CA MET A 189 -16.98 -0.65 -4.40
C MET A 189 -16.95 -1.93 -3.54
N SER A 190 -17.30 -1.77 -2.27
CA SER A 190 -17.47 -2.84 -1.29
C SER A 190 -18.85 -2.73 -0.65
N SER A 191 -19.52 -3.87 -0.49
CA SER A 191 -20.79 -3.96 0.24
C SER A 191 -20.61 -3.87 1.75
N ASN A 192 -19.40 -4.14 2.25
CA ASN A 192 -19.11 -4.21 3.68
C ASN A 192 -18.03 -3.19 4.06
N SER A 193 -18.19 -2.58 5.24
CA SER A 193 -17.16 -1.76 5.85
C SER A 193 -16.00 -2.66 6.30
N CYS A 194 -14.78 -2.27 5.93
CA CYS A 194 -13.53 -2.80 6.48
C CYS A 194 -13.03 -1.97 7.66
N ALA A 195 -13.55 -0.76 7.86
CA ALA A 195 -13.24 0.05 9.03
C ALA A 195 -13.72 -0.65 10.29
N LEU A 196 -12.79 -0.89 11.23
CA LEU A 196 -13.15 -1.32 12.56
C LEU A 196 -13.86 -0.15 13.26
N PRO A 197 -15.03 -0.40 13.88
CA PRO A 197 -15.70 0.65 14.63
C PRO A 197 -14.73 1.17 15.69
N VAL A 198 -14.68 2.50 15.84
CA VAL A 198 -13.92 3.13 16.92
C VAL A 198 -14.43 2.52 18.22
N GLN A 199 -13.59 1.71 18.86
CA GLN A 199 -13.94 1.16 20.17
C GLN A 199 -14.05 2.33 21.14
N GLU A 200 -15.10 2.32 21.95
CA GLU A 200 -15.24 3.26 23.04
C GLU A 200 -13.93 3.33 23.84
N MET A 201 -13.43 4.54 24.07
CA MET A 201 -12.12 4.77 24.69
C MET A 201 -12.05 4.11 26.08
N SER A 202 -13.18 4.02 26.78
CA SER A 202 -13.32 3.27 28.03
C SER A 202 -13.03 1.78 27.84
N ALA A 203 -13.62 1.13 26.84
CA ALA A 203 -13.40 -0.28 26.53
C ALA A 203 -11.94 -0.57 26.16
N VAL A 204 -11.28 0.33 25.42
CA VAL A 204 -9.85 0.21 25.10
C VAL A 204 -9.00 0.31 26.37
N LYS A 205 -9.29 1.28 27.25
CA LYS A 205 -8.60 1.45 28.54
C LYS A 205 -8.76 0.22 29.42
N ASP A 206 -9.95 -0.37 29.49
CA ASP A 206 -10.21 -1.54 30.32
C ASP A 206 -9.50 -2.78 29.79
N ARG A 207 -9.47 -2.99 28.46
CA ARG A 207 -8.65 -4.03 27.83
C ARG A 207 -7.17 -3.86 28.13
N LEU A 208 -6.65 -2.63 28.05
CA LEU A 208 -5.26 -2.34 28.38
C LEU A 208 -4.93 -2.64 29.85
N ARG A 209 -5.80 -2.21 30.78
CA ARG A 209 -5.64 -2.51 32.22
C ARG A 209 -5.62 -4.02 32.48
N GLN A 210 -6.53 -4.77 31.85
CA GLN A 210 -6.55 -6.23 31.96
C GLN A 210 -5.27 -6.87 31.42
N ALA A 211 -4.78 -6.42 30.26
CA ALA A 211 -3.53 -6.92 29.68
C ALA A 211 -2.32 -6.63 30.59
N VAL A 212 -2.25 -5.43 31.18
CA VAL A 212 -1.20 -5.07 32.14
C VAL A 212 -1.30 -5.91 33.42
N SER A 213 -2.50 -6.18 33.93
CA SER A 213 -2.69 -7.08 35.10
C SER A 213 -2.15 -8.48 34.81
N ARG A 214 -2.54 -9.07 33.68
CA ARG A 214 -2.06 -10.39 33.25
C ARG A 214 -0.54 -10.44 33.08
N ALA A 215 0.06 -9.38 32.53
CA ALA A 215 1.51 -9.29 32.39
C ALA A 215 2.22 -9.22 33.76
N LYS A 216 1.63 -8.53 34.74
CA LYS A 216 2.14 -8.50 36.13
C LYS A 216 2.03 -9.87 36.80
N GLU A 217 0.89 -10.53 36.68
CA GLU A 217 0.66 -11.89 37.19
C GLU A 217 1.64 -12.89 36.59
N PHE A 218 1.92 -12.78 35.28
CA PHE A 218 2.96 -13.57 34.60
C PHE A 218 4.36 -13.32 35.18
N ALA A 219 4.73 -12.05 35.39
CA ALA A 219 6.04 -11.68 35.92
C ALA A 219 6.27 -12.16 37.37
N GLN A 220 5.19 -12.35 38.14
CA GLN A 220 5.25 -12.82 39.53
C GLN A 220 5.40 -14.35 39.65
N GLY A 221 5.44 -15.09 38.54
CA GLY A 221 5.60 -16.54 38.56
C GLY A 221 4.34 -17.30 39.02
N THR A 222 3.19 -16.63 39.07
CA THR A 222 1.91 -17.28 39.32
C THR A 222 1.62 -18.25 38.17
N HIS A 223 1.57 -19.54 38.48
CA HIS A 223 1.37 -20.63 37.52
C HIS A 223 0.12 -20.40 36.67
N TRP A 224 0.26 -20.43 35.35
CA TRP A 224 -0.87 -20.55 34.44
C TRP A 224 -1.43 -21.97 34.59
N THR A 225 -2.70 -22.08 34.99
CA THR A 225 -3.49 -23.33 34.90
C THR A 225 -4.49 -23.21 33.77
#